data_AF-A0A530CC19-F1
#
_entry.id   AF-A0A530CC19-F1
#
_cell.length_a   1.000
_cell.length_b   1.000
_cell.length_c   1.000
_cell.angle_alpha   90.00
_cell.angle_beta   90.00
_cell.angle_gamma   90.00
#
_symmetry.space_group_name_H-M   'P 1'
#
loop_
_entity.id
_entity.type
_entity.pdbx_description
1 polymer ?
#
loop_
_entity_poly.entity_id
_entity_poly.type
_entity_poly.pdbx_seq_one_letter_code
_entity_poly.pdbx_strand_id
1 'polypeptide(L)'
;MKLNDLRDKDGATHSRKRLGRGIGSGSGKTAGRGVKGQKARSGVAINGFEGGQMPLYRRLPKRGFNNLFGKSFAVVSLAKIQAAIDAKKLDAKAAVT
;
A
#
# COMPACT_ATOMS: atom_id res chain seq x y z
N MET A 1 -18.35 -4.49 -29.25
CA MET A 1 -18.90 -4.03 -27.96
C MET A 1 -19.48 -2.63 -28.20
N LYS A 2 -20.76 -2.40 -27.93
CA LYS A 2 -21.36 -1.07 -28.06
C LYS A 2 -21.01 -0.24 -26.82
N LEU A 3 -20.98 1.09 -26.96
CA LEU A 3 -20.64 1.99 -25.85
C LEU A 3 -21.56 1.79 -24.63
N ASN A 4 -22.81 1.42 -24.87
CA ASN A 4 -23.85 1.25 -23.84
C ASN A 4 -23.75 -0.07 -23.07
N ASP A 5 -22.98 -1.04 -23.59
CA ASP A 5 -22.83 -2.38 -22.99
C ASP A 5 -21.48 -2.51 -22.26
N LEU A 6 -20.75 -1.41 -22.09
CA LEU A 6 -19.51 -1.38 -21.33
C LEU A 6 -19.81 -1.55 -19.85
N ARG A 7 -19.35 -2.66 -19.29
CA ARG A 7 -19.36 -2.95 -17.86
C ARG A 7 -18.00 -3.49 -17.45
N ASP A 8 -17.61 -3.19 -16.22
CA ASP A 8 -16.40 -3.77 -15.64
C ASP A 8 -16.61 -5.26 -15.34
N LYS A 9 -15.52 -5.98 -15.07
CA LYS A 9 -15.60 -7.36 -14.59
C LYS A 9 -16.27 -7.38 -13.21
N ASP A 10 -16.98 -8.46 -12.94
CA ASP A 10 -17.61 -8.62 -11.63
C ASP A 10 -16.55 -8.59 -10.52
N GLY A 11 -16.82 -7.84 -9.46
CA GLY A 11 -15.88 -7.60 -8.36
C GLY A 11 -14.74 -6.61 -8.63
N ALA A 12 -14.63 -5.99 -9.81
CA ALA A 12 -13.59 -4.99 -10.09
C ALA A 12 -13.77 -3.70 -9.26
N THR A 13 -15.00 -3.36 -8.88
CA THR A 13 -15.30 -2.22 -8.02
C THR A 13 -16.24 -2.59 -6.87
N HIS A 14 -16.07 -1.92 -5.73
CA HIS A 14 -16.93 -2.08 -4.55
C HIS A 14 -17.58 -0.75 -4.19
N SER A 15 -18.87 -0.80 -3.83
CA SER A 15 -19.60 0.40 -3.42
C SER A 15 -19.08 0.93 -2.08
N ARG A 16 -18.82 2.24 -2.02
CA ARG A 16 -18.36 2.89 -0.79
C ARG A 16 -19.52 3.12 0.16
N LYS A 17 -19.35 2.78 1.43
CA LYS A 17 -20.30 3.15 2.49
C LYS A 17 -20.29 4.67 2.71
N ARG A 18 -21.45 5.31 2.54
CA ARG A 18 -21.65 6.74 2.88
C ARG A 18 -22.01 6.87 4.36
N LEU A 19 -21.06 7.34 5.16
CA LEU A 19 -21.23 7.46 6.62
C LEU A 19 -22.19 8.61 6.98
N GLY A 20 -22.91 8.49 8.11
CA GLY A 20 -23.78 9.55 8.61
C GLY A 20 -25.03 9.79 7.76
N ARG A 21 -25.62 8.75 7.16
CA ARG A 21 -26.81 8.81 6.29
C ARG A 21 -27.91 7.85 6.78
N GLY A 22 -28.44 8.11 7.97
CA GLY A 22 -29.57 7.37 8.54
C GLY A 22 -29.23 6.09 9.31
N ILE A 23 -30.16 5.62 10.14
CA ILE A 23 -29.96 4.47 11.05
C ILE A 23 -29.84 3.15 10.28
N GLY A 24 -30.63 2.97 9.22
CA GLY A 24 -30.59 1.75 8.38
C GLY A 24 -29.23 1.48 7.73
N SER A 25 -28.35 2.48 7.64
CA SER A 25 -26.97 2.30 7.16
C SER A 25 -26.03 1.63 8.17
N GLY A 26 -26.43 1.48 9.44
CA GLY A 26 -25.58 0.97 10.52
C GLY A 26 -24.42 1.90 10.93
N SER A 27 -24.26 3.06 10.28
CA SER A 27 -23.26 4.07 10.64
C SER A 27 -23.85 5.48 10.62
N GLY A 28 -25.12 5.60 10.98
CA GLY A 28 -25.86 6.86 10.99
C GLY A 28 -25.44 7.80 12.12
N LYS A 29 -25.70 7.40 13.37
CA LYS A 29 -25.62 8.31 14.54
C LYS A 29 -24.22 8.85 14.82
N THR A 30 -23.18 8.01 14.72
CA THR A 30 -21.81 8.36 15.13
C THR A 30 -20.79 8.24 14.00
N ALA A 31 -21.23 7.88 12.79
CA ALA A 31 -20.34 7.59 11.66
C ALA A 31 -19.20 6.61 11.99
N GLY A 32 -19.40 5.72 12.99
CA GLY A 32 -18.38 4.76 13.45
C GLY A 32 -17.31 5.33 14.40
N ARG A 33 -17.44 6.60 14.83
CA ARG A 33 -16.42 7.28 15.67
C ARG A 33 -16.63 7.11 17.18
N GLY A 34 -17.71 6.47 17.61
CA GLY A 34 -18.06 6.35 19.03
C GLY A 34 -18.68 7.62 19.63
N VAL A 35 -18.49 7.85 20.92
CA VAL A 35 -19.16 8.91 21.71
C VAL A 35 -18.23 10.12 22.00
N LYS A 36 -18.10 10.58 23.24
CA LYS A 36 -17.39 11.80 23.63
C LYS A 36 -15.89 11.56 23.87
N GLY A 37 -15.20 10.94 22.92
CA GLY A 37 -13.74 10.71 22.98
C GLY A 37 -12.94 11.72 22.15
N GLN A 38 -11.63 11.81 22.40
CA GLN A 38 -10.72 12.68 21.62
C GLN A 38 -10.81 12.37 20.11
N LYS A 39 -10.73 11.09 19.71
CA LYS A 39 -10.83 10.66 18.30
C LYS A 39 -12.20 10.90 17.64
N ALA A 40 -13.24 11.22 18.41
CA ALA A 40 -14.55 11.57 17.85
C ALA A 40 -14.61 13.03 17.37
N ARG A 41 -13.67 13.88 17.80
CA ARG A 41 -13.56 15.30 17.41
C ARG A 41 -12.83 15.44 16.06
N SER A 42 -13.07 16.55 15.38
CA SER A 42 -12.36 16.89 14.13
C SER A 42 -10.91 17.28 14.41
N GLY A 43 -10.00 16.94 13.49
CA GLY A 43 -8.61 17.43 13.50
C GLY A 43 -7.66 16.70 14.44
N VAL A 44 -8.09 15.65 15.12
CA VAL A 44 -7.22 14.88 16.02
C VAL A 44 -6.31 13.94 15.22
N ALA A 45 -5.00 14.18 15.29
CA ALA A 45 -3.97 13.29 14.78
C ALA A 45 -3.15 12.73 15.96
N ILE A 46 -3.22 11.42 16.18
CA ILE A 46 -2.44 10.70 17.20
C ILE A 46 -1.41 9.85 16.47
N ASN A 47 -0.50 10.51 15.74
CA ASN A 47 0.56 9.82 15.01
C ASN A 47 1.84 9.85 15.86
N GLY A 48 2.23 8.69 16.39
CA GLY A 48 3.45 8.55 17.20
C GLY A 48 3.34 9.03 18.65
N PHE A 49 2.13 9.35 19.13
CA PHE A 49 1.89 9.63 20.55
C PHE A 49 1.51 8.33 21.29
N GLU A 50 2.31 7.98 22.29
CA GLU A 50 2.17 6.74 23.08
C GLU A 50 1.57 7.02 24.48
N GLY A 51 0.65 7.97 24.60
CA GLY A 51 -0.07 8.22 25.86
C GLY A 51 0.74 8.93 26.94
N GLY A 52 1.79 9.66 26.56
CA GLY A 52 2.73 10.33 27.49
C GLY A 52 4.05 9.57 27.69
N GLN A 53 4.13 8.33 27.20
CA GLN A 53 5.38 7.59 27.14
C GLN A 53 6.33 8.22 26.08
N MET A 54 7.64 8.18 26.33
CA MET A 54 8.62 8.62 25.32
C MET A 54 8.45 7.80 24.04
N PRO A 55 8.26 8.38 22.84
CA PRO A 55 8.03 7.59 21.64
C PRO A 55 9.17 6.64 21.28
N LEU A 56 8.85 5.50 20.66
CA LEU A 56 9.84 4.47 20.30
C LEU A 56 11.02 5.01 19.47
N TYR A 57 10.77 5.90 18.52
CA TYR A 57 11.81 6.50 17.67
C TYR A 57 12.79 7.42 18.43
N ARG A 58 12.46 7.83 19.66
CA ARG A 58 13.37 8.55 20.56
C ARG A 58 14.12 7.60 21.50
N ARG A 59 13.52 6.47 21.87
CA ARG A 59 14.15 5.47 22.76
C ARG A 59 15.22 4.66 22.03
N LEU A 60 14.96 4.30 20.79
CA LEU A 60 15.89 3.51 19.99
C LEU A 60 17.00 4.41 19.42
N PRO A 61 18.27 4.02 19.52
CA PRO A 61 19.36 4.78 18.91
C PRO A 61 19.27 4.68 17.38
N LYS A 62 19.66 5.75 16.68
CA LYS A 62 19.90 5.69 15.24
C LYS A 62 21.17 4.85 15.01
N ARG A 63 21.07 3.82 14.16
CA ARG A 63 22.20 2.92 13.88
C ARG A 63 22.57 2.97 12.40
N GLY A 64 23.87 3.12 12.13
CA GLY A 64 24.44 3.13 10.78
C GLY A 64 24.25 4.46 10.04
N PHE A 65 24.53 4.43 8.75
CA PHE A 65 24.37 5.55 7.81
C PHE A 65 23.89 5.01 6.47
N ASN A 66 23.28 5.85 5.64
CA ASN A 66 22.94 5.48 4.27
C ASN A 66 24.08 5.91 3.33
N ASN A 67 24.64 4.97 2.54
CA ASN A 67 25.71 5.27 1.60
C ASN A 67 25.12 5.88 0.31
N LEU A 68 25.38 7.18 0.08
CA LEU A 68 24.91 7.88 -1.11
C LEU A 68 25.52 7.35 -2.42
N PHE A 69 26.70 6.73 -2.35
CA PHE A 69 27.44 6.21 -3.50
C PHE A 69 27.20 4.71 -3.75
N GLY A 70 26.24 4.10 -3.06
CA GLY A 70 25.88 2.70 -3.28
C GLY A 70 25.40 2.48 -4.71
N LYS A 71 26.15 1.69 -5.51
CA LYS A 71 25.72 1.30 -6.85
C LYS A 71 24.64 0.22 -6.74
N SER A 72 23.49 0.47 -7.36
CA SER A 72 22.43 -0.52 -7.53
C SER A 72 22.67 -1.29 -8.83
N PHE A 73 22.82 -2.61 -8.75
CA PHE A 73 22.92 -3.49 -9.91
C PHE A 73 21.60 -4.23 -10.16
N ALA A 74 21.31 -4.52 -11.42
CA ALA A 74 20.21 -5.41 -11.77
C ALA A 74 20.57 -6.86 -11.38
N VAL A 75 19.94 -7.37 -10.33
CA VAL A 75 20.15 -8.77 -9.91
C VAL A 75 19.39 -9.70 -10.85
N VAL A 76 20.12 -10.50 -11.62
CA VAL A 76 19.57 -11.50 -12.53
C VAL A 76 19.87 -12.89 -11.98
N SER A 77 18.85 -13.74 -11.89
CA SER A 77 19.01 -15.15 -11.52
C SER A 77 19.13 -16.03 -12.76
N LEU A 78 19.80 -17.17 -12.62
CA LEU A 78 19.94 -18.16 -13.70
C LEU A 78 18.59 -18.64 -14.24
N ALA A 79 17.59 -18.79 -13.37
CA ALA A 79 16.23 -19.18 -13.77
C ALA A 79 15.57 -18.15 -14.72
N LYS A 80 15.81 -16.85 -14.52
CA LYS A 80 15.30 -15.80 -15.42
C LYS A 80 15.99 -15.85 -16.79
N ILE A 81 17.29 -16.17 -16.81
CA ILE A 81 18.04 -16.32 -18.06
C ILE A 81 17.54 -17.54 -18.84
N GLN A 82 17.37 -18.68 -18.18
CA GLN A 82 16.83 -19.89 -18.80
C GLN A 82 15.44 -19.65 -19.39
N ALA A 83 14.53 -19.03 -18.63
CA ALA A 83 13.19 -18.69 -19.13
C ALA A 83 13.22 -17.74 -20.34
N ALA A 84 14.21 -16.85 -20.42
CA ALA A 84 14.37 -15.95 -21.57
C ALA A 84 14.96 -16.65 -22.80
N ILE A 85 15.83 -17.65 -22.61
CA ILE A 85 16.32 -18.54 -23.68
C ILE A 85 15.18 -19.40 -24.21
N ASP A 86 14.39 -20.02 -23.32
CA ASP A 86 13.27 -20.88 -23.68
C ASP A 86 12.19 -20.08 -24.43
N ALA A 87 11.94 -18.83 -24.01
CA ALA A 87 11.06 -17.89 -24.69
C ALA A 87 11.67 -17.30 -25.99
N LYS A 88 12.86 -17.75 -26.40
CA LYS A 88 13.63 -17.27 -27.57
C LYS A 88 13.87 -15.76 -27.59
N LYS A 89 13.89 -15.14 -26.41
CA LYS A 89 14.22 -13.71 -26.24
C LYS A 89 15.72 -13.47 -26.09
N LEU A 90 16.48 -14.51 -25.71
CA LEU A 90 17.93 -14.51 -25.66
C LEU A 90 18.46 -15.69 -26.48
N ASP A 91 19.49 -15.44 -27.28
CA ASP A 91 20.19 -16.51 -27.99
C ASP A 91 21.29 -17.09 -27.09
N ALA A 92 21.24 -18.40 -26.87
CA ALA A 92 22.24 -19.12 -26.07
C ALA A 92 23.61 -19.22 -26.76
N LYS A 93 23.67 -19.03 -28.08
CA LYS A 93 24.90 -19.16 -28.88
C LYS A 93 25.64 -17.83 -29.07
N ALA A 94 24.94 -16.71 -28.91
CA ALA A 94 25.53 -15.37 -28.99
C ALA A 94 25.99 -14.89 -27.61
N ALA A 95 27.00 -14.02 -27.58
CA ALA A 95 27.42 -13.39 -26.33
C ALA A 95 26.30 -12.47 -25.81
N VAL A 96 25.81 -12.75 -24.60
CA VAL A 96 24.80 -11.92 -23.91
C VAL A 96 25.54 -10.90 -23.05
N THR A 97 25.51 -9.64 -23.47
CA THR A 97 26.10 -8.48 -22.76
C THR A 97 25.02 -7.53 -22.25
#